data_AF-A0A6G1LFZ3-F1
#
_entry.id   AF-A0A6G1LFZ3-F1
#
_cell.length_a   1.000
_cell.length_b   1.000
_cell.length_c   1.000
_cell.angle_alpha   90.00
_cell.angle_beta   90.00
_cell.angle_gamma   90.00
#
_symmetry.space_group_name_H-M   'P 1'
#
loop_
_entity.id
_entity.type
_entity.pdbx_description
1 polymer ?
#
loop_
_entity_poly.entity_id
_entity_poly.type
_entity_poly.pdbx_seq_one_letter_code
_entity_poly.pdbx_strand_id
1 'polypeptide(L)'
;MASTQALSAAAQDRKARLAQLKSLKRKQPDQEANDDSGAPAPKSPRNDSKPDVTATYLSGRNYDAETKGAKLGFENAPSEGQITLEKKAALLAEETKRQQEEEQAEKPLDLFKLQPKKPNWDLKRDLDKKLEVLNVRTDNAIARLVRERIANQQKLAKEKAG
;
A
#
# COMPACT_ATOMS: atom_id res chain seq x y z
N MET A 1 -9.66 2.15 47.25
CA MET A 1 -8.30 2.38 47.77
C MET A 1 -7.20 2.22 46.69
N ALA A 2 -7.37 1.44 45.62
CA ALA A 2 -6.34 1.30 44.57
C ALA A 2 -6.17 2.53 43.65
N SER A 3 -7.22 3.34 43.45
CA SER A 3 -7.20 4.51 42.57
C SER A 3 -6.35 5.67 43.10
N THR A 4 -6.33 5.90 44.41
CA THR A 4 -5.50 6.94 45.03
C THR A 4 -4.02 6.58 45.02
N GLN A 5 -3.70 5.29 45.07
CA GLN A 5 -2.33 4.78 44.92
C GLN A 5 -1.84 4.89 43.47
N ALA A 6 -2.70 4.62 42.48
CA ALA A 6 -2.36 4.83 41.07
C ALA A 6 -2.11 6.32 40.75
N LEU A 7 -2.94 7.21 41.31
CA LEU A 7 -2.77 8.67 41.15
C LEU A 7 -1.49 9.18 41.84
N SER A 8 -1.13 8.66 43.01
CA SER A 8 0.10 9.05 43.70
C SER A 8 1.35 8.54 42.99
N ALA A 9 1.32 7.34 42.40
CA ALA A 9 2.40 6.81 41.57
C ALA A 9 2.65 7.68 40.32
N ALA A 10 1.58 8.03 39.60
CA ALA A 10 1.69 8.91 38.43
C ALA A 10 2.24 10.31 38.77
N ALA A 11 1.92 10.85 39.95
CA ALA A 11 2.46 12.12 40.43
C ALA A 11 3.97 12.03 40.74
N GLN A 12 4.43 10.91 41.29
CA GLN A 12 5.84 10.65 41.57
C GLN A 12 6.65 10.53 40.27
N ASP A 13 6.13 9.84 39.26
CA ASP A 13 6.78 9.71 37.95
C ASP A 13 6.94 11.06 37.23
N ARG A 14 5.90 11.91 37.29
CA ARG A 14 5.98 13.28 36.74
C ARG A 14 7.03 14.12 37.46
N LYS A 15 7.11 14.01 38.79
CA LYS A 15 8.11 14.72 39.60
C LYS A 15 9.54 14.27 39.24
N ALA A 16 9.75 12.97 39.06
CA ALA A 16 11.04 12.42 38.64
C ALA A 16 11.46 12.92 37.25
N ARG A 17 10.55 12.90 36.27
CA ARG A 17 10.81 13.46 34.92
C ARG A 17 11.18 14.94 34.97
N LEU A 18 10.44 15.75 35.73
CA LEU A 18 10.73 17.19 35.84
C LEU A 18 12.08 17.45 36.51
N ALA A 19 12.50 16.62 37.48
CA ALA A 19 13.81 16.73 38.09
C ALA A 19 14.94 16.41 37.10
N GLN A 20 14.78 15.38 36.26
CA GLN A 20 15.71 15.04 35.19
C GLN A 20 15.81 16.17 34.13
N LEU A 21 14.68 16.77 33.75
CA LEU A 21 14.70 17.90 32.82
C LEU A 21 15.38 19.15 33.43
N LYS A 22 15.20 19.39 34.73
CA LYS A 22 15.88 20.49 35.43
C LYS A 22 17.39 20.26 35.55
N SER A 23 17.85 19.03 35.77
CA SER A 23 19.30 18.74 35.79
C SER A 23 19.93 18.88 34.41
N LEU A 24 19.23 18.49 33.34
CA LEU A 24 19.67 18.69 31.96
C LEU A 24 19.73 20.18 31.60
N LYS A 25 18.72 20.98 31.98
CA LYS A 25 18.73 22.43 31.72
C LYS A 25 19.88 23.15 32.44
N ARG A 26 20.21 22.77 33.67
CA ARG A 26 21.35 23.34 34.40
C ARG A 26 22.72 22.91 33.87
N LYS A 27 22.78 21.83 33.07
CA LYS A 27 24.03 21.33 32.48
C LYS A 27 24.32 21.90 31.09
N GLN A 28 23.37 22.62 30.48
CA GLN A 28 23.66 23.48 29.34
C GLN A 28 24.17 24.83 29.90
N PRO A 29 25.42 25.24 29.63
CA PRO A 29 25.84 26.60 29.89
C PRO A 29 25.09 27.54 28.95
N ASP A 30 24.55 28.62 29.49
CA ASP A 30 23.88 29.68 28.74
C ASP A 30 24.83 30.21 27.66
N GLN A 31 24.51 29.97 26.38
CA GLN A 31 25.09 30.74 25.28
C GLN A 31 24.37 32.10 25.24
N GLU A 32 24.81 33.01 26.10
CA GLU A 32 24.59 34.43 25.88
C GLU A 32 25.56 34.89 24.78
N ALA A 33 25.02 35.20 23.61
CA ALA A 33 25.74 35.85 22.54
C ALA A 33 25.80 37.36 22.82
N ASN A 34 27.00 37.85 23.17
CA ASN A 34 27.37 39.24 23.02
C ASN A 34 28.78 39.33 22.44
N ASP A 35 28.87 40.15 21.39
CA ASP A 35 30.03 40.74 20.72
C ASP A 35 31.10 39.82 20.09
N ASP A 36 31.34 39.99 18.79
CA ASP A 36 32.53 40.75 18.36
C ASP A 36 32.57 41.01 16.84
N SER A 37 32.95 42.24 16.52
CA SER A 37 33.15 42.82 15.20
C SER A 37 34.55 42.52 14.65
N GLY A 38 34.58 41.83 13.51
CA GLY A 38 35.58 41.79 12.42
C GLY A 38 37.06 42.17 12.64
N ALA A 39 37.95 41.18 12.41
CA ALA A 39 39.20 41.30 11.64
C ALA A 39 39.74 39.87 11.28
N PRO A 40 40.60 39.66 10.24
CA PRO A 40 40.34 38.67 9.20
C PRO A 40 41.21 37.39 9.26
N ALA A 41 40.68 36.32 8.66
CA ALA A 41 41.36 35.03 8.47
C ALA A 41 42.33 35.03 7.27
N PRO A 42 43.44 34.25 7.29
CA PRO A 42 44.36 34.11 6.18
C PRO A 42 43.81 33.18 5.07
N LYS A 43 44.29 33.45 3.86
CA LYS A 43 43.79 33.00 2.54
C LYS A 43 43.79 31.46 2.36
N SER A 44 42.70 30.93 1.79
CA SER A 44 42.59 29.54 1.30
C SER A 44 43.65 29.18 0.25
N PRO A 45 44.09 27.91 0.16
CA PRO A 45 44.86 27.43 -0.97
C PRO A 45 43.95 27.33 -2.19
N ARG A 46 44.41 27.90 -3.31
CA ARG A 46 43.77 27.74 -4.63
C ARG A 46 43.86 26.28 -5.04
N ASN A 47 42.71 25.67 -5.29
CA ASN A 47 42.62 24.34 -5.91
C ASN A 47 42.57 24.55 -7.42
N ASP A 48 43.63 24.16 -8.13
CA ASP A 48 43.77 24.26 -9.60
C ASP A 48 42.98 23.15 -10.32
N SER A 49 41.68 23.05 -10.08
CA SER A 49 40.80 22.29 -10.97
C SER A 49 40.41 23.20 -12.14
N LYS A 50 40.99 22.94 -13.32
CA LYS A 50 40.59 23.58 -14.58
C LYS A 50 39.05 23.61 -14.65
N PRO A 51 38.41 24.78 -14.93
CA PRO A 51 36.96 24.86 -14.96
C PRO A 51 36.46 23.93 -16.06
N ASP A 52 35.58 23.00 -15.70
CA ASP A 52 35.00 22.06 -16.65
C ASP A 52 34.20 22.88 -17.67
N VAL A 53 34.68 22.89 -18.93
CA VAL A 53 34.19 23.74 -20.01
C VAL A 53 32.69 23.51 -20.22
N THR A 54 32.24 22.27 -20.01
CA THR A 54 30.84 21.85 -20.07
C THR A 54 29.96 22.59 -19.05
N ALA A 55 30.41 22.77 -17.81
CA ALA A 55 29.66 23.50 -16.78
C ALA A 55 29.59 25.01 -17.05
N THR A 56 30.57 25.57 -17.78
CA THR A 56 30.60 27.00 -18.09
C THR A 56 29.76 27.34 -19.33
N TYR A 57 29.83 26.50 -20.38
CA TYR A 57 29.23 26.80 -21.69
C TYR A 57 27.94 26.02 -21.97
N LEU A 58 27.67 24.92 -21.27
CA LEU A 58 26.54 24.01 -21.54
C LEU A 58 25.51 23.93 -20.40
N SER A 59 25.75 24.62 -19.28
CA SER A 59 24.88 24.62 -18.09
C SER A 59 23.52 25.32 -18.24
N GLY A 60 23.34 26.12 -19.31
CA GLY A 60 22.09 26.83 -19.58
C GLY A 60 21.11 26.09 -20.50
N ARG A 61 21.43 24.88 -20.98
CA ARG A 61 20.54 24.09 -21.83
C ARG A 61 19.93 22.92 -21.05
N ASN A 62 18.98 22.22 -21.67
CA ASN A 62 18.42 20.98 -21.15
C ASN A 62 19.46 19.83 -21.26
N TYR A 63 20.63 20.02 -20.65
CA TYR A 63 21.75 19.11 -20.64
C TYR A 63 22.27 18.99 -19.22
N ASP A 64 22.49 17.76 -18.77
CA ASP A 64 23.09 17.48 -17.48
C ASP A 64 24.55 17.03 -17.65
N ALA A 65 25.45 17.66 -16.90
CA ALA A 65 26.89 17.48 -17.05
C ALA A 65 27.38 16.14 -16.48
N GLU A 66 26.69 15.62 -15.46
CA GLU A 66 27.05 14.36 -14.79
C GLU A 66 26.64 13.16 -15.65
N THR A 67 25.39 13.15 -16.11
CA THR A 67 24.84 12.06 -16.94
C THR A 67 25.16 12.21 -18.43
N LYS A 68 25.71 13.36 -18.85
CA LYS A 68 25.98 13.72 -20.26
C LYS A 68 24.78 13.55 -21.19
N GLY A 69 23.58 13.73 -20.64
CA GLY A 69 22.31 13.49 -21.30
C GLY A 69 21.37 14.69 -21.25
N ALA A 70 20.16 14.52 -21.78
CA ALA A 70 19.11 15.52 -21.65
C ALA A 70 18.56 15.52 -20.21
N LYS A 71 18.46 16.70 -19.60
CA LYS A 71 17.95 16.89 -18.22
C LYS A 71 16.43 16.72 -18.17
N LEU A 72 15.96 15.48 -18.15
CA LEU A 72 14.54 15.15 -18.14
C LEU A 72 13.96 15.24 -16.72
N GLY A 73 13.66 16.45 -16.25
CA GLY A 73 12.86 16.67 -15.04
C GLY A 73 13.48 16.08 -13.76
N PHE A 74 12.67 15.32 -13.01
CA PHE A 74 13.09 14.69 -11.76
C PHE A 74 13.60 13.27 -12.05
N GLU A 75 14.85 12.97 -11.68
CA GLU A 75 15.44 11.63 -11.83
C GLU A 75 14.81 10.59 -10.91
N ASN A 76 14.37 11.03 -9.73
CA ASN A 76 13.64 10.23 -8.75
C ASN A 76 12.23 10.79 -8.60
N ALA A 77 11.25 9.93 -8.32
CA ALA A 77 9.91 10.40 -8.04
C ALA A 77 9.94 11.31 -6.80
N PRO A 78 9.23 12.45 -6.77
CA PRO A 78 9.22 13.33 -5.59
C PRO A 78 8.75 12.66 -4.28
N SER A 79 8.07 11.51 -4.39
CA SER A 79 7.59 10.68 -3.28
C SER A 79 8.53 9.51 -2.93
N GLU A 80 9.64 9.37 -3.63
CA GLU A 80 10.62 8.31 -3.44
C GLU A 80 11.41 8.58 -2.14
N GLY A 81 11.48 7.57 -1.27
CA GLY A 81 12.05 7.71 0.09
C GLY A 81 11.12 8.29 1.15
N GLN A 82 9.99 8.90 0.79
CA GLN A 82 9.00 9.38 1.77
C GLN A 82 7.95 8.31 2.07
N ILE A 83 7.65 8.13 3.36
CA ILE A 83 6.58 7.22 3.82
C ILE A 83 5.23 7.92 3.66
N THR A 84 4.71 7.90 2.44
CA THR A 84 3.38 8.42 2.09
C THR A 84 2.26 7.67 2.79
N LEU A 85 1.11 8.33 2.98
CA LEU A 85 -0.09 7.71 3.57
C LEU A 85 -0.51 6.45 2.79
N GLU A 86 -0.43 6.49 1.47
CA GLU A 86 -0.77 5.37 0.58
C GLU A 86 0.07 4.12 0.86
N LYS A 87 1.40 4.29 0.96
CA LYS A 87 2.31 3.19 1.33
C LYS A 87 1.96 2.59 2.70
N LYS A 88 1.64 3.42 3.71
CA LYS A 88 1.23 2.92 5.03
C LYS A 88 -0.10 2.17 4.97
N ALA A 89 -1.07 2.68 4.21
CA ALA A 89 -2.36 2.05 4.03
C ALA A 89 -2.24 0.70 3.32
N ALA A 90 -1.38 0.61 2.29
CA ALA A 90 -1.10 -0.64 1.59
C ALA A 90 -0.49 -1.71 2.52
N LEU A 91 0.52 -1.32 3.33
CA LEU A 91 1.12 -2.23 4.31
C LEU A 91 0.10 -2.74 5.33
N LEU A 92 -0.76 -1.85 5.84
CA LEU A 92 -1.81 -2.24 6.79
C LEU A 92 -2.85 -3.18 6.13
N ALA A 93 -3.19 -2.95 4.87
CA ALA A 93 -4.07 -3.85 4.11
C ALA A 93 -3.45 -5.25 3.93
N GLU A 94 -2.14 -5.32 3.66
CA GLU A 94 -1.41 -6.59 3.57
C GLU A 94 -1.33 -7.32 4.92
N GLU A 95 -1.02 -6.59 6.00
CA GLU A 95 -0.99 -7.12 7.37
C GLU A 95 -2.35 -7.66 7.80
N THR A 96 -3.43 -6.90 7.57
CA THR A 96 -4.79 -7.33 7.93
C THR A 96 -5.22 -8.55 7.13
N LYS A 97 -4.90 -8.61 5.83
CA LYS A 97 -5.17 -9.80 5.01
C LYS A 97 -4.42 -11.02 5.53
N ARG A 98 -3.14 -10.87 5.87
CA ARG A 98 -2.33 -11.95 6.44
C ARG A 98 -2.89 -12.44 7.77
N GLN A 99 -3.26 -11.53 8.67
CA GLN A 99 -3.89 -11.88 9.95
C GLN A 99 -5.22 -12.62 9.74
N GLN A 100 -6.03 -12.23 8.76
CA GLN A 100 -7.28 -12.92 8.44
C GLN A 100 -7.06 -14.34 7.88
N GLU A 101 -6.02 -14.53 7.08
CA GLU A 101 -5.63 -15.84 6.56
C GLU A 101 -5.13 -16.76 7.68
N GLU A 102 -4.28 -16.23 8.57
CA GLU A 102 -3.78 -16.93 9.76
C GLU A 102 -4.96 -17.31 10.71
N GLU A 103 -5.88 -16.38 10.98
CA GLU A 103 -7.07 -16.65 11.81
C GLU A 103 -8.02 -17.67 11.17
N GLN A 104 -8.12 -17.73 9.84
CA GLN A 104 -8.91 -18.75 9.14
C GLN A 104 -8.24 -20.13 9.17
N ALA A 105 -6.91 -20.18 9.09
CA ALA A 105 -6.15 -21.42 9.18
C ALA A 105 -6.13 -21.98 10.60
N GLU A 106 -6.07 -21.12 11.62
CA GLU A 106 -6.04 -21.52 13.04
C GLU A 106 -7.41 -21.84 13.62
N LYS A 107 -8.51 -21.44 12.97
CA LYS A 107 -9.86 -21.81 13.40
C LYS A 107 -10.02 -23.33 13.38
N PRO A 108 -10.13 -24.01 14.55
CA PRO A 108 -10.34 -25.44 14.58
C PRO A 108 -11.65 -25.75 13.87
N LEU A 109 -11.60 -26.73 12.96
CA LEU A 109 -12.74 -27.12 12.15
C LEU A 109 -13.89 -27.56 13.07
N ASP A 110 -14.92 -26.73 13.18
CA ASP A 110 -16.03 -26.97 14.09
C ASP A 110 -16.93 -28.09 13.56
N LEU A 111 -16.67 -29.31 14.03
CA LEU A 111 -17.38 -30.53 13.66
C LEU A 111 -18.89 -30.47 13.94
N PHE A 112 -19.34 -29.58 14.84
CA PHE A 112 -20.76 -29.40 15.15
C PHE A 112 -21.46 -28.45 14.17
N LYS A 113 -20.71 -27.55 13.51
CA LYS A 113 -21.20 -26.74 12.39
C LYS A 113 -21.22 -27.53 11.08
N LEU A 114 -20.40 -28.57 10.95
CA LEU A 114 -20.50 -29.52 9.86
C LEU A 114 -21.73 -30.41 10.05
N GLN A 115 -22.82 -30.04 9.37
CA GLN A 115 -24.00 -30.90 9.31
C GLN A 115 -23.63 -32.27 8.69
N PRO A 116 -24.19 -33.40 9.20
CA PRO A 116 -24.05 -34.68 8.53
C PRO A 116 -24.63 -34.57 7.11
N LYS A 117 -23.85 -34.96 6.11
CA LYS A 117 -24.29 -34.93 4.71
C LYS A 117 -25.37 -35.98 4.47
N LYS A 118 -26.28 -35.71 3.53
CA LYS A 118 -27.33 -36.66 3.12
C LYS A 118 -26.68 -37.95 2.58
N PRO A 119 -27.20 -39.16 2.86
CA PRO A 119 -26.61 -40.41 2.36
C PRO A 119 -26.37 -40.45 0.84
N ASN A 120 -27.26 -39.84 0.05
CA ASN A 120 -27.20 -39.79 -1.42
C ASN A 120 -26.30 -38.65 -1.98
N TRP A 121 -25.59 -37.90 -1.13
CA TRP A 121 -24.87 -36.71 -1.57
C TRP A 121 -23.74 -37.02 -2.56
N ASP A 122 -23.07 -38.15 -2.36
CA ASP A 122 -21.95 -38.59 -3.21
C ASP A 122 -22.46 -39.12 -4.55
N LEU A 123 -23.51 -39.93 -4.52
CA LEU A 123 -24.20 -40.39 -5.72
C LEU A 123 -24.70 -39.23 -6.59
N LYS A 124 -25.24 -38.17 -5.96
CA LYS A 124 -25.62 -36.95 -6.69
C LYS A 124 -24.40 -36.29 -7.32
N ARG A 125 -23.30 -36.12 -6.57
CA ARG A 125 -22.07 -35.50 -7.08
C ARG A 125 -21.48 -36.27 -8.25
N ASP A 126 -21.44 -37.60 -8.17
CA ASP A 126 -20.90 -38.44 -9.23
C ASP A 126 -21.82 -38.53 -10.44
N LEU A 127 -23.14 -38.46 -10.24
CA LEU A 127 -24.11 -38.30 -11.33
C LEU A 127 -23.95 -36.94 -12.01
N ASP A 128 -23.82 -35.86 -11.25
CA ASP A 128 -23.67 -34.49 -11.77
C ASP A 128 -22.43 -34.37 -12.66
N LYS A 129 -21.29 -34.97 -12.27
CA LYS A 129 -20.08 -35.02 -13.10
C LYS A 129 -20.31 -35.76 -14.43
N LYS A 130 -21.05 -36.88 -14.41
CA LYS A 130 -21.36 -37.63 -15.64
C LYS A 130 -22.33 -36.86 -16.55
N LEU A 131 -23.24 -36.09 -15.95
CA LEU A 131 -24.21 -35.28 -16.67
C LEU A 131 -23.63 -33.98 -17.23
N GLU A 132 -22.48 -33.50 -16.75
CA GLU A 132 -21.90 -32.21 -17.17
C GLU A 132 -21.80 -32.04 -18.70
N VAL A 133 -21.25 -33.04 -19.39
CA VAL A 133 -21.15 -33.02 -20.87
C VAL A 133 -22.53 -33.06 -21.53
N LEU A 134 -23.48 -33.80 -20.96
CA LEU A 134 -24.84 -33.90 -21.47
C LEU A 134 -25.62 -32.59 -21.26
N ASN A 135 -25.43 -31.93 -20.12
CA ASN A 135 -26.07 -30.66 -19.78
C ASN A 135 -25.66 -29.59 -20.80
N VAL A 136 -24.37 -29.47 -21.12
CA VAL A 136 -23.89 -28.52 -22.16
C VAL A 136 -24.55 -28.80 -23.51
N ARG A 137 -24.69 -30.06 -23.92
CA ARG A 137 -25.36 -30.41 -25.18
C ARG A 137 -26.85 -30.11 -25.13
N THR A 138 -27.49 -30.35 -23.99
CA THR A 138 -28.91 -30.09 -23.76
C THR A 138 -29.19 -28.59 -23.80
N ASP A 139 -28.37 -27.78 -23.13
CA ASP A 139 -28.47 -26.31 -23.15
C ASP A 139 -28.29 -25.75 -24.56
N ASN A 140 -27.31 -26.28 -25.32
CA ASN A 140 -27.12 -25.92 -26.72
C ASN A 140 -28.31 -26.30 -27.61
N ALA A 141 -28.91 -27.48 -27.37
CA ALA A 141 -30.10 -27.92 -28.10
C ALA A 141 -31.31 -27.02 -27.77
N ILE A 142 -31.51 -26.70 -26.49
CA ILE A 142 -32.54 -25.75 -26.04
C ILE A 142 -32.33 -24.39 -26.72
N ALA A 143 -31.10 -23.87 -26.73
CA ALA A 143 -30.78 -22.60 -27.38
C ALA A 143 -31.10 -22.60 -28.89
N ARG A 144 -30.80 -23.72 -29.59
CA ARG A 144 -31.17 -23.88 -31.01
C ARG A 144 -32.68 -23.88 -31.21
N LEU A 145 -33.42 -24.65 -30.43
CA LEU A 145 -34.88 -24.72 -30.50
C LEU A 145 -35.53 -23.37 -30.22
N VAL A 146 -35.02 -22.62 -29.24
CA VAL A 146 -35.50 -21.27 -28.93
C VAL A 146 -35.21 -20.31 -30.09
N ARG A 147 -34.02 -20.37 -30.69
CA ARG A 147 -33.67 -19.54 -31.85
C ARG A 147 -34.59 -19.82 -33.04
N GLU A 148 -34.83 -21.09 -33.35
CA GLU A 148 -35.74 -21.49 -34.43
C GLU A 148 -37.16 -21.02 -34.17
N ARG A 149 -37.65 -21.17 -32.93
CA ARG A 149 -38.99 -20.69 -32.53
C ARG A 149 -39.14 -19.18 -32.73
N ILE A 150 -38.15 -18.40 -32.28
CA ILE A 150 -38.16 -16.93 -32.43
C ILE A 150 -38.08 -16.54 -33.91
N ALA A 151 -37.20 -17.17 -34.69
CA ALA A 151 -37.07 -16.89 -36.12
C ALA A 151 -38.36 -17.18 -36.89
N ASN A 152 -39.04 -18.29 -36.57
CA ASN A 152 -40.33 -18.64 -37.17
C ASN A 152 -41.42 -17.63 -36.79
N GLN A 153 -41.48 -17.21 -35.52
CA GLN A 153 -42.41 -16.15 -35.08
C GLN A 153 -42.15 -14.81 -35.81
N GLN A 154 -40.88 -14.44 -36.01
CA GLN A 154 -40.52 -13.23 -36.76
C GLN A 154 -40.89 -13.32 -38.24
N LYS A 155 -40.68 -14.48 -38.89
CA LYS A 155 -41.10 -14.70 -40.29
C LYS A 155 -42.62 -14.55 -40.43
N LEU A 156 -43.38 -15.23 -39.57
CA LEU A 156 -44.85 -15.13 -39.56
C LEU A 156 -45.32 -13.69 -39.29
N ALA A 157 -44.65 -12.94 -38.41
CA ALA A 157 -44.98 -11.54 -38.16
C ALA A 157 -44.68 -10.66 -39.39
N LYS A 158 -43.57 -10.90 -40.10
CA LYS A 158 -43.25 -10.19 -41.35
C LYS A 158 -44.23 -10.51 -42.48
N GLU A 159 -44.60 -11.78 -42.64
CA GLU A 159 -45.60 -12.22 -43.63
C GLU A 159 -46.99 -11.64 -43.36
N LYS A 160 -47.33 -11.35 -42.10
CA LYS A 160 -48.58 -10.66 -41.73
C LYS A 160 -48.52 -9.13 -41.87
N ALA A 161 -47.32 -8.56 -41.90
CA ALA A 161 -47.10 -7.12 -41.94
C ALA A 161 -46.81 -6.58 -43.36
N GLY A 162 -46.40 -7.44 -44.29
CA GLY A 162 -46.37 -7.15 -45.72
C GLY A 162 -47.70 -7.48 -46.38
#